data_AF-A0A0N0TH89-F1
#
_entry.id   AF-A0A0N0TH89-F1
#
_cell.length_a   1.000
_cell.length_b   1.000
_cell.length_c   1.000
_cell.angle_alpha   90.00
_cell.angle_beta   90.00
_cell.angle_gamma   90.00
#
_symmetry.space_group_name_H-M   'P 1'
#
loop_
_entity.id
_entity.type
_entity.pdbx_description
1 polymer ?
#
loop_
_entity_poly.entity_id
_entity_poly.type
_entity_poly.pdbx_seq_one_letter_code
_entity_poly.pdbx_strand_id
1 'polypeptide(L)'
;MGGIVDDSRQGIADALAATGTTDQEVALRVLGHALRWATAVIRGLDGGAGGSHALAALYALDEALESGRDLAEALPGLLAAARPGDRVARGTDELTRELVQTADRVRGERETLEKLAASEDTLRRRLAEHEALRRQVDELRRLERLVVALDALREQQQIIGARLAELRGRDAGVDEALRTSSGALVRLTEDQLSVLAPQTRQVLERAATAQSALAAAERECQASSEELASYQDRLENVHAAQGARLASLNRHARADRVLARALREATGPGGTTASAPQERMTPEQVEAVADTIERRLREADEALADVLREREEQDTQGRDVILRTTG
;
A
#
# COMPACT_ATOMS: atom_id res chain seq x y z
N MET A 1 3.96 -37.89 -6.48
CA MET A 1 4.00 -36.92 -5.35
C MET A 1 3.36 -37.44 -4.07
N GLY A 2 2.39 -38.37 -4.09
CA GLY A 2 1.77 -38.92 -2.87
C GLY A 2 2.73 -39.64 -1.90
N GLY A 3 3.78 -40.31 -2.39
CA GLY A 3 4.68 -41.09 -1.54
C GLY A 3 5.49 -40.31 -0.50
N ILE A 4 5.87 -39.04 -0.78
CA ILE A 4 6.65 -38.22 0.16
C ILE A 4 5.78 -37.68 1.30
N VAL A 5 4.49 -37.46 1.00
CA VAL A 5 3.50 -36.95 1.97
C VAL A 5 3.12 -38.03 2.98
N ASP A 6 2.92 -39.26 2.53
CA ASP A 6 2.64 -40.41 3.41
C ASP A 6 3.86 -40.80 4.26
N ASP A 7 5.07 -40.75 3.68
CA ASP A 7 6.33 -41.04 4.40
C ASP A 7 6.60 -40.06 5.55
N SER A 8 6.25 -38.78 5.37
CA SER A 8 6.43 -37.78 6.43
C SER A 8 5.40 -37.92 7.56
N ARG A 9 4.15 -38.32 7.26
CA ARG A 9 3.11 -38.58 8.28
C ARG A 9 3.42 -39.85 9.08
N GLN A 10 3.89 -40.89 8.39
CA GLN A 10 4.33 -42.11 9.04
C GLN A 10 5.52 -41.84 9.98
N GLY A 11 6.49 -41.04 9.54
CA GLY A 11 7.62 -40.63 10.38
C GLY A 11 7.22 -39.85 11.66
N ILE A 12 6.13 -39.07 11.63
CA ILE A 12 5.59 -38.41 12.83
C ILE A 12 4.98 -39.44 13.79
N ALA A 13 4.16 -40.37 13.26
CA ALA A 13 3.54 -41.42 14.06
C ALA A 13 4.59 -42.33 14.71
N ASP A 14 5.61 -42.71 13.96
CA ASP A 14 6.71 -43.56 14.44
C ASP A 14 7.55 -42.84 15.50
N ALA A 15 7.79 -41.53 15.36
CA ALA A 15 8.49 -40.73 16.37
C ALA A 15 7.70 -40.62 17.68
N LEU A 16 6.36 -40.49 17.61
CA LEU A 16 5.49 -40.44 18.79
C LEU A 16 5.31 -41.82 19.46
N ALA A 17 5.43 -42.91 18.70
CA ALA A 17 5.30 -44.28 19.21
C ALA A 17 6.61 -44.86 19.78
N ALA A 18 7.75 -44.21 19.53
CA ALA A 18 9.06 -44.68 19.98
C ALA A 18 9.20 -44.63 21.52
N THR A 19 9.43 -45.78 22.14
CA THR A 19 9.69 -45.89 23.58
C THR A 19 11.21 -45.85 23.86
N GLY A 20 11.61 -45.06 24.86
CA GLY A 20 13.02 -44.94 25.29
C GLY A 20 13.79 -43.72 24.75
N THR A 21 13.17 -42.88 23.93
CA THR A 21 13.68 -41.56 23.54
C THR A 21 13.21 -40.47 24.51
N THR A 22 14.01 -39.41 24.68
CA THR A 22 13.62 -38.25 25.50
C THR A 22 12.54 -37.42 24.81
N ASP A 23 11.65 -36.79 25.57
CA ASP A 23 10.57 -35.94 25.03
C ASP A 23 11.11 -34.82 24.12
N GLN A 24 12.30 -34.28 24.43
CA GLN A 24 12.95 -33.25 23.61
C GLN A 24 13.36 -33.80 22.24
N GLU A 25 13.91 -35.01 22.19
CA GLU A 25 14.32 -35.65 20.95
C GLU A 25 13.11 -36.03 20.07
N VAL A 26 12.04 -36.53 20.70
CA VAL A 26 10.77 -36.82 20.01
C VAL A 26 10.19 -35.55 19.41
N ALA A 27 10.12 -34.45 20.17
CA ALA A 27 9.58 -33.17 19.70
C ALA A 27 10.37 -32.60 18.50
N LEU A 28 11.70 -32.63 18.54
CA LEU A 28 12.55 -32.14 17.44
C LEU A 28 12.46 -33.03 16.19
N ARG A 29 12.34 -34.35 16.35
CA ARG A 29 12.11 -35.27 15.22
C ARG A 29 10.75 -34.99 14.56
N VAL A 30 9.70 -34.85 15.35
CA VAL A 30 8.35 -34.52 14.87
C VAL A 30 8.37 -33.19 14.11
N LEU A 31 9.01 -32.15 14.65
CA LEU A 31 9.17 -30.86 13.96
C LEU A 31 9.87 -31.02 12.60
N GLY A 32 10.96 -31.79 12.54
CA GLY A 32 11.68 -32.07 11.30
C GLY A 32 10.82 -32.77 10.24
N HIS A 33 9.99 -33.74 10.64
CA HIS A 33 9.03 -34.39 9.73
C HIS A 33 7.89 -33.45 9.32
N ALA A 34 7.39 -32.63 10.25
CA ALA A 34 6.35 -31.65 9.98
C ALA A 34 6.79 -30.59 8.96
N LEU A 35 8.02 -30.07 9.06
CA LEU A 35 8.57 -29.11 8.09
C LEU A 35 8.74 -29.72 6.69
N ARG A 36 9.22 -30.97 6.60
CA ARG A 36 9.32 -31.70 5.33
C ARG A 36 7.95 -31.92 4.70
N TRP A 37 6.98 -32.33 5.52
CA TRP A 37 5.59 -32.52 5.09
C TRP A 37 4.98 -31.21 4.59
N ALA A 38 5.08 -30.13 5.37
CA ALA A 38 4.57 -28.81 5.00
C ALA A 38 5.17 -28.31 3.68
N THR A 39 6.48 -28.46 3.50
CA THR A 39 7.17 -28.11 2.25
C THR A 39 6.63 -28.90 1.05
N ALA A 40 6.41 -30.21 1.23
CA ALA A 40 5.87 -31.07 0.18
C ALA A 40 4.43 -30.71 -0.18
N VAL A 41 3.60 -30.37 0.80
CA VAL A 41 2.20 -29.95 0.60
C VAL A 41 2.16 -28.58 -0.10
N ILE A 42 2.94 -27.60 0.35
CA ILE A 42 2.99 -26.26 -0.25
C ILE A 42 3.45 -26.31 -1.71
N ARG A 43 4.45 -27.14 -2.04
CA ARG A 43 4.89 -27.34 -3.43
C ARG A 43 3.83 -28.00 -4.33
N GLY A 44 2.88 -28.72 -3.74
CA GLY A 44 1.76 -29.35 -4.45
C GLY A 44 0.51 -28.47 -4.55
N LEU A 45 0.52 -27.25 -3.99
CA LEU A 45 -0.56 -26.29 -4.17
C LEU A 45 -0.48 -25.72 -5.60
N ASP A 46 -1.12 -26.39 -6.56
CA ASP A 46 -1.36 -25.82 -7.87
C ASP A 46 -2.36 -24.66 -7.76
N GLY A 47 -2.11 -23.56 -8.48
CA GLY A 47 -2.95 -22.35 -8.48
C GLY A 47 -4.40 -22.52 -8.96
N GLY A 48 -4.84 -23.76 -9.19
CA GLY A 48 -6.22 -24.13 -9.53
C GLY A 48 -7.11 -24.42 -8.32
N ALA A 49 -6.55 -24.69 -7.14
CA ALA A 49 -7.34 -24.75 -5.90
C ALA A 49 -7.70 -23.31 -5.48
N GLY A 50 -9.00 -23.01 -5.39
CA GLY A 50 -9.51 -21.64 -5.21
C GLY A 50 -8.77 -20.84 -4.13
N GLY A 51 -8.61 -19.54 -4.38
CA GLY A 51 -7.74 -18.65 -3.58
C GLY A 51 -7.99 -18.65 -2.07
N SER A 52 -9.17 -19.08 -1.59
CA SER A 52 -9.46 -19.22 -0.16
C SER A 52 -8.61 -20.27 0.54
N HIS A 53 -8.27 -21.39 -0.12
CA HIS A 53 -7.44 -22.45 0.48
C HIS A 53 -5.97 -22.05 0.54
N ALA A 54 -5.47 -21.37 -0.49
CA ALA A 54 -4.12 -20.81 -0.49
C ALA A 54 -3.96 -19.73 0.59
N LEU A 55 -4.96 -18.87 0.77
CA LEU A 55 -4.98 -17.87 1.84
C LEU A 55 -5.01 -18.51 3.23
N ALA A 56 -5.86 -19.52 3.46
CA ALA A 56 -5.89 -20.25 4.73
C ALA A 56 -4.54 -20.93 5.05
N ALA A 57 -3.88 -21.52 4.04
CA ALA A 57 -2.55 -22.10 4.20
C ALA A 57 -1.48 -21.04 4.53
N LEU A 58 -1.58 -19.83 3.97
CA LEU A 58 -0.69 -18.71 4.30
C LEU A 58 -0.89 -18.24 5.75
N TYR A 59 -2.13 -18.14 6.24
CA TYR A 59 -2.40 -17.80 7.64
C TYR A 59 -1.83 -18.85 8.60
N ALA A 60 -2.02 -20.13 8.31
CA ALA A 60 -1.50 -21.22 9.14
C ALA A 60 0.04 -21.28 9.12
N LEU A 61 0.67 -21.02 7.97
CA LEU A 61 2.13 -20.92 7.88
C LEU A 61 2.66 -19.77 8.73
N ASP A 62 1.95 -18.67 8.72
CA ASP A 62 2.36 -17.52 9.48
C ASP A 62 2.24 -17.71 10.99
N GLU A 63 1.14 -18.28 11.49
CA GLU A 63 1.00 -18.64 12.91
C GLU A 63 2.13 -19.59 13.35
N ALA A 64 2.55 -20.50 12.47
CA ALA A 64 3.70 -21.37 12.70
C ALA A 64 5.04 -20.61 12.71
N LEU A 65 5.20 -19.53 11.93
CA LEU A 65 6.38 -18.67 11.96
C LEU A 65 6.46 -17.85 13.25
N GLU A 66 5.31 -17.37 13.76
CA GLU A 66 5.25 -16.72 15.08
C GLU A 66 5.71 -17.68 16.18
N SER A 67 5.20 -18.92 16.18
CA SER A 67 5.63 -19.98 17.11
C SER A 67 7.10 -20.39 16.92
N GLY A 68 7.65 -20.21 15.72
CA GLY A 68 9.06 -20.46 15.41
C GLY A 68 10.02 -19.49 16.10
N ARG A 69 9.55 -18.31 16.52
CA ARG A 69 10.34 -17.34 17.27
C ARG A 69 10.64 -17.82 18.69
N ASP A 70 9.64 -18.40 19.36
CA ASP A 70 9.81 -18.96 20.71
C ASP A 70 10.86 -20.08 20.69
N LEU A 71 10.88 -20.87 19.60
CA LEU A 71 11.92 -21.87 19.36
C LEU A 71 13.30 -21.21 19.14
N ALA A 72 13.38 -20.14 18.36
CA ALA A 72 14.62 -19.39 18.14
C ALA A 72 15.18 -18.77 19.44
N GLU A 73 14.30 -18.36 20.38
CA GLU A 73 14.68 -17.86 21.70
C GLU A 73 15.16 -18.98 22.64
N ALA A 74 14.67 -20.21 22.47
CA ALA A 74 15.08 -21.37 23.26
C ALA A 74 16.39 -22.04 22.76
N LEU A 75 16.74 -21.88 21.48
CA LEU A 75 17.92 -22.51 20.85
C LEU A 75 19.27 -22.17 21.52
N PRO A 76 19.55 -20.91 21.93
CA PRO A 76 20.80 -20.59 22.63
C PRO A 76 20.99 -21.38 23.94
N GLY A 77 19.90 -21.64 24.67
CA GLY A 77 19.94 -22.46 25.89
C GLY A 77 20.27 -23.93 25.60
N LEU A 78 19.73 -24.47 24.51
CA LEU A 78 20.03 -25.82 24.04
C LEU A 78 21.49 -25.95 23.57
N LEU A 79 22.01 -24.95 22.84
CA LEU A 79 23.41 -24.91 22.40
C LEU A 79 24.38 -24.82 23.58
N ALA A 80 24.07 -24.00 24.58
CA ALA A 80 24.87 -23.90 25.80
C ALA A 80 24.93 -25.24 26.57
N ALA A 81 23.81 -25.97 26.62
CA ALA A 81 23.74 -27.28 27.26
C ALA A 81 24.46 -28.39 26.46
N ALA A 82 24.36 -28.36 25.13
CA ALA A 82 24.94 -29.39 24.25
C ALA A 82 26.46 -29.30 24.09
N ARG A 83 27.08 -28.16 24.45
CA ARG A 83 28.53 -27.87 24.25
C ARG A 83 29.04 -28.30 22.87
N PRO A 84 28.39 -27.86 21.78
CA PRO A 84 28.85 -28.21 20.44
C PRO A 84 30.20 -27.53 20.16
N GLY A 85 31.00 -28.11 19.26
CA GLY A 85 32.22 -27.46 18.79
C GLY A 85 31.91 -26.15 18.04
N ASP A 86 32.88 -25.22 18.01
CA ASP A 86 32.74 -23.85 17.50
C ASP A 86 32.13 -23.70 16.10
N ARG A 87 32.27 -24.73 15.26
CA ARG A 87 31.72 -24.75 13.90
C ARG A 87 30.19 -24.91 13.91
N VAL A 88 29.68 -25.78 14.76
CA VAL A 88 28.23 -26.05 14.87
C VAL A 88 27.56 -24.87 15.56
N ALA A 89 28.15 -24.35 16.63
CA ALA A 89 27.65 -23.16 17.34
C ALA A 89 27.51 -21.95 16.40
N ARG A 90 28.54 -21.63 15.60
CA ARG A 90 28.49 -20.52 14.64
C ARG A 90 27.41 -20.70 13.57
N GLY A 91 27.30 -21.91 13.01
CA GLY A 91 26.29 -22.20 11.99
C GLY A 91 24.86 -22.10 12.53
N THR A 92 24.63 -22.55 13.76
CA THR A 92 23.30 -22.43 14.40
C THR A 92 22.97 -20.98 14.77
N ASP A 93 23.94 -20.19 15.22
CA ASP A 93 23.75 -18.76 15.49
C ASP A 93 23.41 -17.98 14.23
N GLU A 94 24.07 -18.27 13.11
CA GLU A 94 23.81 -17.66 11.80
C GLU A 94 22.39 -17.99 11.31
N LEU A 95 22.01 -19.27 11.34
CA LEU A 95 20.65 -19.69 10.98
C LEU A 95 19.58 -19.07 11.88
N THR A 96 19.87 -18.91 13.18
CA THR A 96 18.94 -18.28 14.13
C THR A 96 18.74 -16.80 13.79
N ARG A 97 19.83 -16.09 13.46
CA ARG A 97 19.73 -14.69 13.01
C ARG A 97 18.95 -14.56 11.70
N GLU A 98 19.19 -15.44 10.74
CA GLU A 98 18.44 -15.45 9.46
C GLU A 98 16.94 -15.69 9.67
N LEU A 99 16.57 -16.62 10.56
CA LEU A 99 15.18 -16.89 10.92
C LEU A 99 14.51 -15.68 11.56
N VAL A 100 15.17 -15.06 12.55
CA VAL A 100 14.64 -13.85 13.22
C VAL A 100 14.51 -12.70 12.22
N GLN A 101 15.51 -12.46 11.37
CA GLN A 101 15.46 -11.41 10.36
C GLN A 101 14.33 -11.62 9.35
N THR A 102 14.10 -12.87 8.93
CA THR A 102 13.02 -13.20 8.00
C THR A 102 11.66 -13.03 8.66
N ALA A 103 11.50 -13.46 9.91
CA ALA A 103 10.27 -13.27 10.68
C ALA A 103 9.96 -11.77 10.89
N ASP A 104 10.97 -10.97 11.23
CA ASP A 104 10.83 -9.51 11.37
C ASP A 104 10.43 -8.85 10.05
N ARG A 105 11.00 -9.30 8.92
CA ARG A 105 10.60 -8.81 7.60
C ARG A 105 9.15 -9.14 7.28
N VAL A 106 8.71 -10.39 7.50
CA VAL A 106 7.32 -10.80 7.26
C VAL A 106 6.36 -9.97 8.09
N ARG A 107 6.68 -9.72 9.38
CA ARG A 107 5.90 -8.84 10.24
C ARG A 107 5.85 -7.40 9.75
N GLY A 108 6.99 -6.85 9.31
CA GLY A 108 7.02 -5.50 8.72
C GLY A 108 6.11 -5.39 7.49
N GLU A 109 6.16 -6.37 6.59
CA GLU A 109 5.28 -6.43 5.43
C GLU A 109 3.79 -6.55 5.85
N ARG A 110 3.46 -7.29 6.91
CA ARG A 110 2.09 -7.36 7.46
C ARG A 110 1.57 -6.02 7.94
N GLU A 111 2.36 -5.31 8.74
CA GLU A 111 1.97 -3.98 9.22
C GLU A 111 1.74 -3.02 8.04
N THR A 112 2.51 -3.15 6.95
CA THR A 112 2.26 -2.37 5.74
C THR A 112 0.99 -2.79 5.01
N LEU A 113 0.70 -4.09 4.89
CA LEU A 113 -0.53 -4.59 4.29
C LEU A 113 -1.77 -4.18 5.09
N GLU A 114 -1.73 -4.22 6.41
CA GLU A 114 -2.81 -3.75 7.28
C GLU A 114 -3.08 -2.26 7.11
N LYS A 115 -2.02 -1.44 7.05
CA LYS A 115 -2.14 0.00 6.76
C LYS A 115 -2.74 0.24 5.38
N LEU A 116 -2.33 -0.53 4.37
CA LEU A 116 -2.88 -0.44 3.03
C LEU A 116 -4.35 -0.84 3.00
N ALA A 117 -4.74 -1.95 3.65
CA ALA A 117 -6.14 -2.38 3.75
C ALA A 117 -7.02 -1.33 4.45
N ALA A 118 -6.54 -0.74 5.56
CA ALA A 118 -7.25 0.33 6.24
C ALA A 118 -7.41 1.59 5.36
N SER A 119 -6.39 1.92 4.57
CA SER A 119 -6.44 3.02 3.61
C SER A 119 -7.42 2.73 2.47
N GLU A 120 -7.46 1.48 1.97
CA GLU A 120 -8.39 1.03 0.94
C GLU A 120 -9.84 1.13 1.44
N ASP A 121 -10.13 0.68 2.65
CA ASP A 121 -11.47 0.79 3.24
C ASP A 121 -11.89 2.25 3.42
N THR A 122 -10.96 3.13 3.80
CA THR A 122 -11.22 4.57 3.90
C THR A 122 -11.54 5.16 2.53
N LEU A 123 -10.80 4.78 1.48
CA LEU A 123 -11.06 5.20 0.11
C LEU A 123 -12.41 4.69 -0.40
N ARG A 124 -12.77 3.43 -0.12
CA ARG A 124 -14.09 2.87 -0.47
C ARG A 124 -15.23 3.66 0.18
N ARG A 125 -15.09 4.04 1.46
CA ARG A 125 -16.08 4.88 2.16
C ARG A 125 -16.20 6.25 1.50
N ARG A 126 -15.09 6.93 1.22
CA ARG A 126 -15.07 8.22 0.54
C ARG A 126 -15.70 8.15 -0.86
N LEU A 127 -15.44 7.09 -1.62
CA LEU A 127 -16.08 6.86 -2.92
C LEU A 127 -17.60 6.72 -2.79
N ALA A 128 -18.08 5.95 -1.81
CA ALA A 128 -19.52 5.82 -1.54
C ALA A 128 -20.16 7.17 -1.14
N GLU A 129 -19.46 7.97 -0.33
CA GLU A 129 -19.87 9.33 0.03
C GLU A 129 -19.95 10.25 -1.20
N HIS A 130 -18.94 10.23 -2.07
CA HIS A 130 -18.94 11.00 -3.32
C HIS A 130 -20.06 10.57 -4.27
N GLU A 131 -20.37 9.27 -4.37
CA GLU A 131 -21.51 8.81 -5.15
C GLU A 131 -22.85 9.30 -4.57
N ALA A 132 -23.00 9.33 -3.24
CA ALA A 132 -24.17 9.88 -2.59
C ALA A 132 -24.29 11.39 -2.86
N LEU A 133 -23.20 12.15 -2.78
CA LEU A 133 -23.14 13.57 -3.11
C LEU A 133 -23.50 13.83 -4.58
N ARG A 134 -23.00 13.01 -5.52
CA ARG A 134 -23.38 13.12 -6.94
C ARG A 134 -24.88 12.96 -7.14
N ARG A 135 -25.50 11.97 -6.49
CA ARG A 135 -26.97 11.79 -6.53
C ARG A 135 -27.70 13.01 -5.97
N GLN A 136 -27.19 13.62 -4.90
CA GLN A 136 -27.77 14.84 -4.34
C GLN A 136 -27.66 16.03 -5.32
N VAL A 137 -26.50 16.22 -5.97
CA VAL A 137 -26.31 17.26 -6.99
C VAL A 137 -27.24 17.06 -8.17
N ASP A 138 -27.42 15.82 -8.64
CA ASP A 138 -28.33 15.53 -9.75
C ASP A 138 -29.80 15.82 -9.38
N GLU A 139 -30.20 15.55 -8.14
CA GLU A 139 -31.54 15.92 -7.65
C GLU A 139 -31.68 17.45 -7.53
N LEU A 140 -30.65 18.18 -7.06
CA LEU A 140 -30.68 19.65 -7.04
C LEU A 140 -30.82 20.23 -8.45
N ARG A 141 -30.09 19.71 -9.44
CA ARG A 141 -30.23 20.12 -10.86
C ARG A 141 -31.59 19.78 -11.43
N ARG A 142 -32.22 18.70 -10.98
CA ARG A 142 -33.61 18.37 -11.35
C ARG A 142 -34.59 19.38 -10.74
N LEU A 143 -34.41 19.74 -9.47
CA LEU A 143 -35.23 20.75 -8.79
C LEU A 143 -35.08 22.13 -9.44
N GLU A 144 -33.86 22.55 -9.79
CA GLU A 144 -33.61 23.80 -10.52
C GLU A 144 -34.36 23.85 -11.85
N ARG A 145 -34.31 22.76 -12.64
CA ARG A 145 -35.10 22.64 -13.88
C ARG A 145 -36.60 22.74 -13.65
N LEU A 146 -37.10 22.19 -12.54
CA LEU A 146 -38.53 22.31 -12.18
C LEU A 146 -38.90 23.75 -11.79
N VAL A 147 -38.02 24.49 -11.12
CA VAL A 147 -38.24 25.90 -10.79
C VAL A 147 -38.33 26.74 -12.08
N VAL A 148 -37.39 26.57 -13.02
CA VAL A 148 -37.44 27.25 -14.32
C VAL A 148 -38.72 26.93 -15.08
N ALA A 149 -39.17 25.67 -15.07
CA ALA A 149 -40.43 25.28 -15.69
C ALA A 149 -41.65 25.92 -15.02
N LEU A 150 -41.62 26.11 -13.70
CA LEU A 150 -42.69 26.75 -12.94
C LEU A 150 -42.78 28.25 -13.24
N ASP A 151 -41.66 28.94 -13.41
CA ASP A 151 -41.66 30.35 -13.81
C ASP A 151 -42.18 30.53 -15.25
N ALA A 152 -41.83 29.63 -16.17
CA ALA A 152 -42.42 29.61 -17.52
C ALA A 152 -43.94 29.40 -17.50
N LEU A 153 -44.45 28.54 -16.61
CA LEU A 153 -45.90 28.35 -16.42
C LEU A 153 -46.59 29.59 -15.87
N ARG A 154 -45.94 30.32 -14.95
CA ARG A 154 -46.45 31.60 -14.42
C ARG A 154 -46.53 32.67 -15.51
N GLU A 155 -45.52 32.78 -16.37
CA GLU A 155 -45.56 33.69 -17.52
C GLU A 155 -46.70 33.32 -18.48
N GLN A 156 -46.89 32.03 -18.78
CA GLN A 156 -48.02 31.57 -19.59
C GLN A 156 -49.36 31.94 -18.95
N GLN A 157 -49.49 31.77 -17.64
CA GLN A 157 -50.70 32.15 -16.90
C GLN A 157 -50.97 33.66 -16.99
N GLN A 158 -49.94 34.50 -16.90
CA GLN A 158 -50.06 35.95 -17.06
C GLN A 158 -50.50 36.33 -18.48
N ILE A 159 -49.92 35.71 -19.52
CA ILE A 159 -50.30 35.95 -20.92
C ILE A 159 -51.76 35.54 -21.18
N ILE A 160 -52.18 34.38 -20.66
CA ILE A 160 -53.57 33.92 -20.77
C ILE A 160 -54.50 34.88 -20.04
N GLY A 161 -54.13 35.33 -18.83
CA GLY A 161 -54.88 36.31 -18.06
C GLY A 161 -55.05 37.63 -18.81
N ALA A 162 -53.99 38.14 -19.43
CA ALA A 162 -54.02 39.36 -20.24
C ALA A 162 -54.92 39.22 -21.47
N ARG A 163 -54.84 38.10 -22.21
CA ARG A 163 -55.73 37.82 -23.35
C ARG A 163 -57.19 37.71 -22.93
N LEU A 164 -57.48 37.06 -21.80
CA LEU A 164 -58.85 36.97 -21.27
C LEU A 164 -59.39 38.34 -20.87
N ALA A 165 -58.55 39.22 -20.29
CA ALA A 165 -58.94 40.59 -19.98
C ALA A 165 -59.23 41.41 -21.26
N GLU A 166 -58.41 41.27 -22.30
CA GLU A 166 -58.61 41.94 -23.59
C GLU A 166 -59.90 41.47 -24.31
N LEU A 167 -60.22 40.17 -24.23
CA LEU A 167 -61.48 39.62 -24.76
C LEU A 167 -62.69 40.14 -23.98
N ARG A 168 -62.60 40.25 -22.64
CA ARG A 168 -63.67 40.83 -21.82
C ARG A 168 -63.88 42.32 -22.09
N GLY A 169 -62.82 43.06 -22.42
CA GLY A 169 -62.91 44.49 -22.78
C GLY A 169 -63.67 44.79 -24.08
N ARG A 170 -63.96 43.78 -24.92
CA ARG A 170 -64.73 43.94 -26.17
C ARG A 170 -66.24 43.68 -26.03
N ASP A 171 -66.69 43.07 -24.92
CA ASP A 171 -68.11 42.77 -24.65
C ASP A 171 -68.68 43.71 -23.56
N ALA A 172 -68.78 45.00 -23.87
CA ALA A 172 -69.22 46.05 -22.94
C ALA A 172 -70.76 46.14 -22.76
N GLY A 173 -71.41 44.99 -22.52
CA GLY A 173 -72.88 44.92 -22.36
C GLY A 173 -73.39 44.34 -21.04
N VAL A 174 -72.53 43.79 -20.17
CA VAL A 174 -72.93 43.04 -18.94
C VAL A 174 -72.17 43.55 -17.70
N ASP A 175 -71.83 44.84 -17.67
CA ASP A 175 -70.79 45.40 -16.80
C ASP A 175 -71.07 45.38 -15.30
N GLU A 176 -72.33 45.35 -14.84
CA GLU A 176 -72.62 45.59 -13.42
C GLU A 176 -72.60 44.30 -12.55
N ALA A 177 -73.00 43.16 -13.12
CA ALA A 177 -72.81 41.85 -12.49
C ALA A 177 -71.33 41.41 -12.53
N LEU A 178 -70.61 41.82 -13.58
CA LEU A 178 -69.17 41.59 -13.74
C LEU A 178 -68.32 42.47 -12.84
N ARG A 179 -68.74 43.71 -12.52
CA ARG A 179 -68.04 44.55 -11.53
C ARG A 179 -68.03 43.92 -10.14
N THR A 180 -69.15 43.32 -9.75
CA THR A 180 -69.29 42.67 -8.45
C THR A 180 -68.51 41.35 -8.38
N SER A 181 -68.51 40.55 -9.45
CA SER A 181 -67.68 39.34 -9.54
C SER A 181 -66.19 39.65 -9.72
N SER A 182 -65.83 40.75 -10.39
CA SER A 182 -64.45 41.21 -10.54
C SER A 182 -63.89 41.78 -9.24
N GLY A 183 -64.71 42.49 -8.45
CA GLY A 183 -64.32 42.91 -7.09
C GLY A 183 -64.09 41.72 -6.15
N ALA A 184 -64.92 40.68 -6.27
CA ALA A 184 -64.72 39.42 -5.55
C ALA A 184 -63.48 38.65 -6.04
N LEU A 185 -63.19 38.67 -7.34
CA LEU A 185 -61.97 38.07 -7.91
C LEU A 185 -60.71 38.83 -7.52
N VAL A 186 -60.74 40.17 -7.50
CA VAL A 186 -59.60 40.99 -7.05
C VAL A 186 -59.30 40.72 -5.58
N ARG A 187 -60.32 40.67 -4.71
CA ARG A 187 -60.16 40.26 -3.31
C ARG A 187 -59.65 38.83 -3.19
N LEU A 188 -60.17 37.88 -3.96
CA LEU A 188 -59.69 36.49 -3.96
C LEU A 188 -58.22 36.41 -4.42
N THR A 189 -57.80 37.22 -5.40
CA THR A 189 -56.41 37.26 -5.86
C THR A 189 -55.49 37.95 -4.88
N GLU A 190 -55.94 39.00 -4.17
CA GLU A 190 -55.17 39.63 -3.09
C GLU A 190 -55.02 38.68 -1.90
N ASP A 191 -56.09 37.98 -1.52
CA ASP A 191 -56.07 36.96 -0.47
C ASP A 191 -55.14 35.81 -0.87
N GLN A 192 -55.22 35.32 -2.12
CA GLN A 192 -54.30 34.29 -2.62
C GLN A 192 -52.85 34.77 -2.71
N LEU A 193 -52.60 36.03 -3.09
CA LEU A 193 -51.26 36.62 -3.07
C LEU A 193 -50.71 36.77 -1.65
N SER A 194 -51.56 37.13 -0.68
CA SER A 194 -51.16 37.23 0.72
C SER A 194 -50.79 35.87 1.33
N VAL A 195 -51.38 34.78 0.83
CA VAL A 195 -51.04 33.40 1.21
C VAL A 195 -49.79 32.91 0.45
N LEU A 196 -49.62 33.27 -0.82
CA LEU A 196 -48.49 32.84 -1.66
C LEU A 196 -47.20 33.61 -1.38
N ALA A 197 -47.25 34.88 -0.99
CA ALA A 197 -46.08 35.69 -0.67
C ALA A 197 -45.20 35.12 0.46
N PRO A 198 -45.73 34.71 1.62
CA PRO A 198 -44.91 34.08 2.66
C PRO A 198 -44.41 32.69 2.24
N GLN A 199 -45.19 31.92 1.47
CA GLN A 199 -44.76 30.60 0.98
C GLN A 199 -43.61 30.73 -0.03
N THR A 200 -43.69 31.67 -0.97
CA THR A 200 -42.62 31.95 -1.92
C THR A 200 -41.37 32.48 -1.23
N ARG A 201 -41.51 33.36 -0.24
CA ARG A 201 -40.40 33.82 0.60
C ARG A 201 -39.73 32.66 1.34
N GLN A 202 -40.52 31.76 1.94
CA GLN A 202 -39.99 30.59 2.63
C GLN A 202 -39.26 29.62 1.68
N VAL A 203 -39.75 29.45 0.45
CA VAL A 203 -39.09 28.64 -0.58
C VAL A 203 -37.77 29.28 -1.03
N LEU A 204 -37.74 30.60 -1.22
CA LEU A 204 -36.52 31.32 -1.58
C LEU A 204 -35.47 31.28 -0.45
N GLU A 205 -35.90 31.41 0.81
CA GLU A 205 -35.02 31.25 1.98
C GLU A 205 -34.45 29.82 2.03
N ARG A 206 -35.28 28.79 1.81
CA ARG A 206 -34.81 27.40 1.71
C ARG A 206 -33.82 27.21 0.56
N ALA A 207 -34.10 27.78 -0.61
CA ALA A 207 -33.20 27.72 -1.76
C ALA A 207 -31.85 28.38 -1.46
N ALA A 208 -31.85 29.56 -0.82
CA ALA A 208 -30.62 30.24 -0.40
C ALA A 208 -29.82 29.42 0.61
N THR A 209 -30.49 28.78 1.59
CA THR A 209 -29.81 27.88 2.54
C THR A 209 -29.23 26.65 1.85
N ALA A 210 -29.95 26.05 0.89
CA ALA A 210 -29.45 24.92 0.12
C ALA A 210 -28.24 25.31 -0.76
N GLN A 211 -28.29 26.50 -1.38
CA GLN A 211 -27.20 26.98 -2.23
C GLN A 211 -25.94 27.33 -1.43
N SER A 212 -26.09 27.90 -0.23
CA SER A 212 -24.95 28.12 0.66
C SER A 212 -24.35 26.81 1.20
N ALA A 213 -25.18 25.81 1.51
CA ALA A 213 -24.71 24.47 1.87
C ALA A 213 -23.97 23.78 0.71
N LEU A 214 -24.47 23.91 -0.53
CA LEU A 214 -23.80 23.39 -1.72
C LEU A 214 -22.42 24.05 -1.92
N ALA A 215 -22.35 25.38 -1.82
CA ALA A 215 -21.09 26.10 -1.96
C ALA A 215 -20.07 25.77 -0.85
N ALA A 216 -20.52 25.34 0.33
CA ALA A 216 -19.65 24.84 1.40
C ALA A 216 -19.13 23.43 1.07
N ALA A 217 -20.00 22.53 0.64
CA ALA A 217 -19.62 21.17 0.23
C ALA A 217 -18.68 21.16 -0.98
N GLU A 218 -18.86 22.06 -1.94
CA GLU A 218 -17.93 22.23 -3.08
C GLU A 218 -16.53 22.65 -2.63
N ARG A 219 -16.43 23.55 -1.63
CA ARG A 219 -15.15 23.95 -1.04
C ARG A 219 -14.46 22.80 -0.30
N GLU A 220 -15.20 22.00 0.45
CA GLU A 220 -14.67 20.80 1.11
C GLU A 220 -14.19 19.76 0.09
N CYS A 221 -14.94 19.56 -0.99
CA CYS A 221 -14.56 18.68 -2.10
C CYS A 221 -13.26 19.16 -2.78
N GLN A 222 -13.14 20.47 -3.02
CA GLN A 222 -11.94 21.03 -3.58
C GLN A 222 -10.73 20.85 -2.64
N ALA A 223 -10.87 21.17 -1.35
CA ALA A 223 -9.81 20.99 -0.36
C ALA A 223 -9.36 19.52 -0.26
N SER A 224 -10.30 18.58 -0.21
CA SER A 224 -9.98 17.15 -0.19
C SER A 224 -9.33 16.66 -1.49
N SER A 225 -9.67 17.23 -2.65
CA SER A 225 -8.98 16.93 -3.92
C SER A 225 -7.54 17.42 -3.93
N GLU A 226 -7.27 18.60 -3.35
CA GLU A 226 -5.93 19.17 -3.22
C GLU A 226 -5.07 18.34 -2.26
N GLU A 227 -5.65 17.89 -1.14
CA GLU A 227 -5.01 16.94 -0.23
C GLU A 227 -4.66 15.62 -0.94
N LEU A 228 -5.59 15.08 -1.74
CA LEU A 228 -5.38 13.83 -2.47
C LEU A 228 -4.25 13.96 -3.50
N ALA A 229 -4.18 15.08 -4.24
CA ALA A 229 -3.08 15.38 -5.14
C ALA A 229 -1.74 15.45 -4.38
N SER A 230 -1.70 16.13 -3.23
CA SER A 230 -0.51 16.17 -2.36
C SER A 230 -0.08 14.78 -1.87
N TYR A 231 -1.02 13.89 -1.55
CA TYR A 231 -0.69 12.51 -1.16
C TYR A 231 -0.14 11.70 -2.33
N GLN A 232 -0.67 11.88 -3.55
CA GLN A 232 -0.16 11.24 -4.76
C GLN A 232 1.28 11.70 -5.05
N ASP A 233 1.55 12.99 -5.01
CA ASP A 233 2.90 13.54 -5.17
C ASP A 233 3.88 12.96 -4.13
N ARG A 234 3.45 12.84 -2.87
CA ARG A 234 4.28 12.22 -1.82
C ARG A 234 4.55 10.75 -2.10
N LEU A 235 3.57 10.00 -2.58
CA LEU A 235 3.72 8.58 -2.91
C LEU A 235 4.68 8.39 -4.09
N GLU A 236 4.55 9.20 -5.14
CA GLU A 236 5.48 9.19 -6.28
C GLU A 236 6.91 9.51 -5.83
N ASN A 237 7.09 10.49 -4.95
CA ASN A 237 8.40 10.81 -4.37
C ASN A 237 8.99 9.64 -3.57
N VAL A 238 8.17 8.94 -2.77
CA VAL A 238 8.62 7.75 -2.03
C VAL A 238 9.01 6.62 -2.98
N HIS A 239 8.21 6.36 -4.02
CA HIS A 239 8.55 5.36 -5.04
C HIS A 239 9.84 5.69 -5.78
N ALA A 240 10.03 6.95 -6.18
CA ALA A 240 11.26 7.41 -6.81
C ALA A 240 12.48 7.21 -5.88
N ALA A 241 12.35 7.57 -4.60
CA ALA A 241 13.40 7.38 -3.62
C ALA A 241 13.73 5.90 -3.37
N GLN A 242 12.73 5.03 -3.28
CA GLN A 242 12.93 3.59 -3.15
C GLN A 242 13.56 2.99 -4.41
N GLY A 243 13.12 3.39 -5.60
CA GLY A 243 13.71 3.00 -6.87
C GLY A 243 15.20 3.37 -6.95
N ALA A 244 15.55 4.58 -6.52
CA ALA A 244 16.95 5.02 -6.44
C ALA A 244 17.78 4.17 -5.46
N ARG A 245 17.22 3.83 -4.28
CA ARG A 245 17.89 2.96 -3.28
C ARG A 245 18.11 1.55 -3.83
N LEU A 246 17.10 0.95 -4.46
CA LEU A 246 17.22 -0.38 -5.07
C LEU A 246 18.23 -0.40 -6.23
N ALA A 247 18.25 0.64 -7.06
CA ALA A 247 19.25 0.80 -8.10
C ALA A 247 20.67 0.89 -7.51
N SER A 248 20.84 1.61 -6.40
CA SER A 248 22.12 1.69 -5.68
C SER A 248 22.56 0.32 -5.14
N LEU A 249 21.66 -0.40 -4.45
CA LEU A 249 21.96 -1.72 -3.91
C LEU A 249 22.30 -2.74 -5.01
N ASN A 250 21.59 -2.70 -6.14
CA ASN A 250 21.89 -3.55 -7.29
C ASN A 250 23.27 -3.24 -7.90
N ARG A 251 23.66 -1.97 -7.93
CA ARG A 251 25.02 -1.57 -8.35
C ARG A 251 26.08 -2.10 -7.39
N HIS A 252 25.87 -2.02 -6.08
CA HIS A 252 26.78 -2.58 -5.08
C HIS A 252 26.86 -4.11 -5.18
N ALA A 253 25.73 -4.82 -5.22
CA ALA A 253 25.72 -6.27 -5.40
C ALA A 253 26.40 -6.71 -6.71
N ARG A 254 26.31 -5.89 -7.77
CA ARG A 254 27.04 -6.14 -9.03
C ARG A 254 28.55 -5.92 -8.83
N ALA A 255 28.96 -4.84 -8.17
CA ALA A 255 30.36 -4.59 -7.83
C ALA A 255 30.93 -5.71 -6.96
N ASP A 256 30.21 -6.18 -5.94
CA ASP A 256 30.60 -7.28 -5.07
C ASP A 256 30.80 -8.59 -5.86
N ARG A 257 29.91 -8.87 -6.82
CA ARG A 257 30.08 -10.05 -7.71
C ARG A 257 31.30 -9.92 -8.60
N VAL A 258 31.59 -8.73 -9.12
CA VAL A 258 32.80 -8.47 -9.92
C VAL A 258 34.05 -8.64 -9.06
N LEU A 259 34.04 -8.13 -7.82
CA LEU A 259 35.13 -8.27 -6.86
C LEU A 259 35.32 -9.74 -6.45
N ALA A 260 34.25 -10.47 -6.13
CA ALA A 260 34.30 -11.90 -5.82
C ALA A 260 34.74 -12.76 -7.02
N ARG A 261 34.48 -12.32 -8.26
CA ARG A 261 35.03 -12.95 -9.46
C ARG A 261 36.52 -12.66 -9.59
N ALA A 262 36.94 -11.41 -9.46
CA ALA A 262 38.35 -11.02 -9.51
C ALA A 262 39.20 -11.72 -8.43
N LEU A 263 38.66 -11.87 -7.21
CA LEU A 263 39.30 -12.63 -6.14
C LEU A 263 39.43 -14.12 -6.48
N ARG A 264 38.39 -14.75 -7.05
CA ARG A 264 38.45 -16.15 -7.50
C ARG A 264 39.45 -16.37 -8.63
N GLU A 265 39.49 -15.45 -9.60
CA GLU A 265 40.47 -15.48 -10.69
C GLU A 265 41.90 -15.28 -10.16
N ALA A 266 42.09 -14.41 -9.16
CA ALA A 266 43.38 -14.21 -8.49
C ALA A 266 43.84 -15.44 -7.68
N THR A 267 42.93 -16.21 -7.09
CA THR A 267 43.26 -17.50 -6.44
C THR A 267 43.54 -18.65 -7.42
N GLY A 268 43.29 -18.44 -8.71
CA GLY A 268 43.60 -19.37 -9.80
C GLY A 268 42.87 -20.72 -9.75
N PRO A 269 42.85 -21.49 -10.85
CA PRO A 269 42.26 -22.84 -10.89
C PRO A 269 43.15 -23.92 -10.23
N GLY A 270 44.17 -23.51 -9.46
CA GLY A 270 45.13 -24.41 -8.79
C GLY A 270 44.92 -24.54 -7.28
N GLY A 271 43.99 -23.79 -6.69
CA GLY A 271 43.68 -23.84 -5.26
C GLY A 271 42.81 -25.03 -4.84
N THR A 272 42.89 -26.16 -5.55
CA THR A 272 42.28 -27.41 -5.12
C THR A 272 43.11 -27.95 -3.96
N THR A 273 42.66 -27.67 -2.75
CA THR A 273 43.09 -28.36 -1.53
C THR A 273 42.67 -29.82 -1.61
N ALA A 274 43.41 -30.60 -2.39
CA ALA A 274 43.55 -32.03 -2.19
C ALA A 274 44.74 -32.21 -1.25
N SER A 275 44.49 -32.83 -0.11
CA SER A 275 45.45 -33.17 0.93
C SER A 275 46.77 -33.72 0.38
N ALA A 276 47.87 -32.99 0.61
CA ALA A 276 49.23 -33.52 0.68
C ALA A 276 50.09 -32.56 1.56
N PRO A 277 51.13 -33.06 2.25
CA PRO A 277 51.58 -32.53 3.52
C PRO A 277 52.63 -31.42 3.39
N GLN A 278 52.42 -30.33 4.15
CA GLN A 278 53.41 -29.41 4.71
C GLN A 278 54.70 -29.18 3.90
N GLU A 279 54.62 -28.40 2.82
CA GLU A 279 55.74 -27.54 2.43
C GLU A 279 55.56 -26.18 3.10
N ARG A 280 56.40 -25.93 4.10
CA ARG A 280 56.44 -24.64 4.81
C ARG A 280 56.86 -23.58 3.79
N MET A 281 55.95 -22.68 3.45
CA MET A 281 56.27 -21.46 2.69
C MET A 281 57.44 -20.77 3.36
N THR A 282 58.45 -20.44 2.56
CA THR A 282 59.63 -19.71 3.04
C THR A 282 59.22 -18.28 3.40
N PRO A 283 59.85 -17.63 4.40
CA PRO A 283 59.48 -16.27 4.82
C PRO A 283 59.54 -15.25 3.68
N GLU A 284 60.47 -15.41 2.73
CA GLU A 284 60.57 -14.57 1.52
C GLU A 284 59.35 -14.70 0.59
N GLN A 285 58.74 -15.89 0.52
CA GLN A 285 57.51 -16.10 -0.25
C GLN A 285 56.28 -15.51 0.43
N VAL A 286 56.26 -15.50 1.77
CA VAL A 286 55.20 -14.83 2.54
C VAL A 286 55.31 -13.32 2.41
N GLU A 287 56.54 -12.78 2.41
CA GLU A 287 56.81 -11.35 2.22
C GLU A 287 56.44 -10.88 0.80
N ALA A 288 56.78 -11.65 -0.24
CA ALA A 288 56.37 -11.34 -1.61
C ALA A 288 54.84 -11.39 -1.81
N VAL A 289 54.14 -12.29 -1.11
CA VAL A 289 52.67 -12.34 -1.11
C VAL A 289 52.09 -11.16 -0.34
N ALA A 290 52.68 -10.78 0.80
CA ALA A 290 52.28 -9.62 1.58
C ALA A 290 52.46 -8.31 0.79
N ASP A 291 53.59 -8.10 0.13
CA ASP A 291 53.86 -6.95 -0.74
C ASP A 291 52.87 -6.87 -1.91
N THR A 292 52.50 -8.03 -2.45
CA THR A 292 51.52 -8.09 -3.53
C THR A 292 50.12 -7.73 -3.03
N ILE A 293 49.73 -8.20 -1.86
CA ILE A 293 48.46 -7.85 -1.21
C ILE A 293 48.44 -6.36 -0.86
N GLU A 294 49.53 -5.82 -0.31
CA GLU A 294 49.61 -4.43 0.10
C GLU A 294 49.55 -3.47 -1.10
N ARG A 295 50.25 -3.79 -2.19
CA ARG A 295 50.12 -3.05 -3.45
C ARG A 295 48.70 -3.07 -4.00
N ARG A 296 48.04 -4.23 -3.96
CA ARG A 296 46.66 -4.40 -4.45
C ARG A 296 45.63 -3.65 -3.58
N LEU A 297 45.87 -3.59 -2.26
CA LEU A 297 45.06 -2.79 -1.34
C LEU A 297 45.23 -1.29 -1.63
N ARG A 298 46.46 -0.81 -1.87
CA ARG A 298 46.67 0.59 -2.28
C ARG A 298 45.98 0.93 -3.60
N GLU A 299 46.04 0.04 -4.59
CA GLU A 299 45.32 0.22 -5.87
C GLU A 299 43.80 0.28 -5.67
N ALA A 300 43.26 -0.53 -4.75
CA ALA A 300 41.84 -0.51 -4.42
C ALA A 300 41.43 0.75 -3.65
N ASP A 301 42.25 1.21 -2.72
CA ASP A 301 42.05 2.45 -1.96
C ASP A 301 42.11 3.69 -2.87
N GLU A 302 43.02 3.71 -3.85
CA GLU A 302 43.09 4.77 -4.87
C GLU A 302 41.83 4.78 -5.75
N ALA A 303 41.36 3.61 -6.21
CA ALA A 303 40.13 3.51 -6.98
C ALA A 303 38.89 3.96 -6.17
N LEU A 304 38.85 3.64 -4.87
CA LEU A 304 37.81 4.12 -3.96
C LEU A 304 37.89 5.63 -3.74
N ALA A 305 39.09 6.19 -3.58
CA ALA A 305 39.29 7.62 -3.42
C ALA A 305 38.85 8.41 -4.67
N ASP A 306 39.09 7.88 -5.87
CA ASP A 306 38.66 8.49 -7.12
C ASP A 306 37.14 8.47 -7.29
N VAL A 307 36.48 7.36 -6.94
CA VAL A 307 35.01 7.26 -6.95
C VAL A 307 34.38 8.20 -5.92
N LEU A 308 34.99 8.38 -4.75
CA LEU A 308 34.51 9.33 -3.74
C LEU A 308 34.69 10.79 -4.21
N ARG A 309 35.79 11.11 -4.88
CA ARG A 309 36.03 12.45 -5.45
C ARG A 309 35.04 12.77 -6.57
N GLU A 310 34.76 11.81 -7.46
CA GLU A 310 33.74 11.96 -8.51
C GLU A 310 32.35 12.21 -7.91
N ARG A 311 32.02 11.55 -6.79
CA ARG A 311 30.77 11.78 -6.08
C ARG A 311 30.69 13.17 -5.44
N GLU A 312 31.76 13.67 -4.83
CA GLU A 312 31.79 15.02 -4.26
C GLU A 312 31.65 16.11 -5.36
N GLU A 313 32.25 15.88 -6.52
CA GLU A 313 32.09 16.76 -7.69
C GLU A 313 30.65 16.75 -8.25
N GLN A 314 30.00 15.57 -8.28
CA GLN A 314 28.60 15.46 -8.70
C GLN A 314 27.62 16.06 -7.67
N ASP A 315 27.88 15.90 -6.38
CA ASP A 315 27.05 16.48 -5.31
C ASP A 315 27.19 18.01 -5.23
N THR A 316 28.38 18.56 -5.53
CA THR A 316 28.59 20.02 -5.64
C THR A 316 27.92 20.60 -6.89
N GLN A 317 28.02 19.93 -8.05
CA GLN A 317 27.29 20.31 -9.26
C GLN A 317 25.77 20.22 -9.08
N GLY A 318 25.28 19.18 -8.40
CA GLY A 318 23.86 19.03 -8.07
C GLY A 318 23.34 20.16 -7.18
N ARG A 319 24.15 20.62 -6.22
CA ARG A 319 23.83 21.77 -5.36
C ARG A 319 23.82 23.10 -6.12
N ASP A 320 24.76 23.32 -7.03
CA ASP A 320 24.81 24.55 -7.85
C ASP A 320 23.64 24.64 -8.86
N VAL A 321 23.16 23.51 -9.38
CA VAL A 321 21.97 23.47 -10.24
C VAL A 321 20.71 23.86 -9.45
N ILE A 322 20.57 23.38 -8.20
CA ILE A 322 19.42 23.69 -7.34
C ILE A 322 19.39 25.19 -6.97
N LEU A 323 20.56 25.80 -6.73
CA LEU A 323 20.67 27.24 -6.43
C LEU A 323 20.40 28.13 -7.65
N ARG A 324 20.65 27.67 -8.88
CA ARG A 324 20.31 28.41 -10.11
C ARG A 324 18.84 28.28 -10.53
N THR A 325 18.14 27.24 -10.10
CA THR A 325 16.72 27.04 -10.41
C THR A 325 15.77 27.70 -9.40
N THR A 326 16.29 28.30 -8.34
CA THR A 326 15.50 28.91 -7.25
C THR A 326 15.70 30.44 -7.10
N GLY A 327 16.41 31.09 -8.01
CA GLY A 327 16.50 32.55 -8.14
C GLY A 327 15.91 33.03 -9.46
#